data_AF-A0AAV1LC59-F1
#
_entry.id   AF-A0AAV1LC59-F1
#
_cell.length_a   1.000
_cell.length_b   1.000
_cell.length_c   1.000
_cell.angle_alpha   90.00
_cell.angle_beta   90.00
_cell.angle_gamma   90.00
#
_symmetry.space_group_name_H-M   'P 1'
#
loop_
_entity.id
_entity.type
_entity.pdbx_description
1 polymer ?
#
loop_
_entity_poly.entity_id
_entity_poly.type
_entity_poly.pdbx_seq_one_letter_code
_entity_poly.pdbx_strand_id
1 'polypeptide(L)'
;MKLFERIIDARIRQECTVSDFQYGFQPGRGTMDPIFALRILMEKHREKNMPLHFLFLDLQKAFDCVPREMIWWALRSKLVPETYVEIVRDMYRNSDSIVRTAVGDTTPFPITIGVHQGSVLSPYLFSVILDELSASVQKLPQPWLLMYADDIALVDKDKGRLTRRVHAWREALENGGLKLNVAKTEYMACNSTDLTSLRIGDDTVERTDNFRYLGSVLDASGDIDRDIKARISAAWAKWREVTGVICDPKMPVKLKGQVYKTIIRPVLTYGSEAWPVLERHRRLLHVTEMNMLRWMCGVTRKDRVRNTYIRGSLHVRDIADKLQESRLRWYGHVLRRPASYVGNKCLDMTLPGARSRGRPKKRWLDVVQDDMRANGLVVRDAEDRAKWRRKCRKADPGFSRAGRDEQPG
;
A
#
# COMPACT_ATOMS: atom_id res chain seq x y z
N MET A 1 -5.25 24.70 17.64
CA MET A 1 -4.02 23.87 17.56
C MET A 1 -3.80 23.28 16.16
N LYS A 2 -4.68 22.40 15.63
CA LYS A 2 -4.46 21.71 14.32
C LYS A 2 -4.17 22.61 13.11
N LEU A 3 -4.79 23.80 13.04
CA LEU A 3 -4.51 24.77 11.97
C LEU A 3 -3.06 25.28 12.04
N PHE A 4 -2.59 25.58 13.26
CA PHE A 4 -1.23 26.05 13.50
C PHE A 4 -0.21 24.94 13.20
N GLU A 5 -0.45 23.72 13.67
CA GLU A 5 0.38 22.54 13.32
C GLU A 5 0.52 22.36 11.81
N ARG A 6 -0.57 22.58 11.06
CA ARG A 6 -0.55 22.47 9.59
C ARG A 6 0.30 23.56 8.92
N ILE A 7 0.31 24.77 9.47
CA ILE A 7 1.17 25.86 8.98
C ILE A 7 2.63 25.52 9.27
N ILE A 8 2.93 25.03 10.47
CA ILE A 8 4.28 24.64 10.88
C ILE A 8 4.78 23.45 10.05
N ASP A 9 3.96 22.41 9.85
CA ASP A 9 4.28 21.27 8.97
C ASP A 9 4.66 21.74 7.56
N ALA A 10 3.84 22.62 6.96
CA ALA A 10 4.12 23.16 5.64
C ALA A 10 5.43 23.93 5.56
N ARG A 11 5.80 24.67 6.62
CA ARG A 11 7.07 25.41 6.70
C ARG A 11 8.27 24.49 6.92
N ILE A 12 8.21 23.56 7.88
CA ILE A 12 9.32 22.63 8.15
C ILE A 12 9.62 21.77 6.91
N ARG A 13 8.60 21.36 6.15
CA ARG A 13 8.77 20.63 4.88
C ARG A 13 9.50 21.43 3.79
N GLN A 14 9.59 22.75 3.91
CA GLN A 14 10.41 23.59 3.01
C GLN A 14 11.86 23.67 3.47
N GLU A 15 12.12 23.50 4.78
CA GLU A 15 13.45 23.60 5.37
C GLU A 15 14.22 22.27 5.35
N CYS A 16 13.52 21.13 5.39
CA CYS A 16 14.17 19.82 5.33
C CYS A 16 13.44 18.81 4.44
N THR A 17 14.22 17.86 3.92
CA THR A 17 13.73 16.75 3.10
C THR A 17 13.99 15.42 3.77
N VAL A 18 12.97 14.56 3.77
CA VAL A 18 13.10 13.14 4.14
C VAL A 18 13.57 12.34 2.94
N SER A 19 14.37 11.30 3.17
CA SER A 19 14.88 10.44 2.10
C SER A 19 13.81 9.82 1.21
N ASP A 20 14.24 9.42 0.02
CA ASP A 20 13.38 8.76 -0.97
C ASP A 20 12.91 7.37 -0.54
N PHE A 21 13.35 6.83 0.59
CA PHE A 21 12.95 5.51 1.10
C PHE A 21 11.66 5.55 1.90
N GLN A 22 11.24 6.72 2.38
CA GLN A 22 9.99 6.92 3.09
C GLN A 22 8.84 7.23 2.12
N TYR A 23 7.78 6.45 2.21
CA TYR A 23 6.55 6.60 1.42
C TYR A 23 5.35 7.01 2.28
N GLY A 24 5.40 6.71 3.59
CA GLY A 24 4.39 7.12 4.55
C GLY A 24 4.40 8.62 4.77
N PHE A 25 3.22 9.25 4.78
CA PHE A 25 3.02 10.68 5.05
C PHE A 25 3.82 11.64 4.14
N GLN A 26 4.21 11.17 2.96
CA GLN A 26 4.93 11.97 1.96
C GLN A 26 4.03 12.39 0.80
N PRO A 27 4.07 13.66 0.36
CA PRO A 27 3.29 14.13 -0.78
C PRO A 27 3.59 13.34 -2.06
N GLY A 28 2.53 12.91 -2.75
CA GLY A 28 2.65 12.22 -4.04
C GLY A 28 3.22 10.81 -3.97
N ARG A 29 3.31 10.21 -2.78
CA ARG A 29 3.67 8.81 -2.53
C ARG A 29 2.52 8.11 -1.80
N GLY A 30 2.35 6.83 -2.05
CA GLY A 30 1.32 6.02 -1.39
C GLY A 30 1.78 4.59 -1.15
N THR A 31 0.88 3.77 -0.62
CA THR A 31 1.16 2.35 -0.33
C THR A 31 1.48 1.55 -1.59
N MET A 32 0.95 1.96 -2.74
CA MET A 32 1.17 1.28 -4.01
C MET A 32 2.62 1.35 -4.50
N ASP A 33 3.35 2.42 -4.16
CA ASP A 33 4.76 2.59 -4.56
C ASP A 33 5.64 1.41 -4.08
N PRO A 34 5.74 1.13 -2.76
CA PRO A 34 6.55 0.01 -2.27
C PRO A 34 5.91 -1.35 -2.59
N ILE A 35 4.58 -1.50 -2.60
CA ILE A 35 3.92 -2.76 -3.02
C ILE A 35 4.33 -3.12 -4.47
N PHE A 36 4.27 -2.15 -5.36
CA PHE A 36 4.66 -2.32 -6.76
C PHE A 36 6.14 -2.66 -6.88
N ALA A 37 7.01 -1.91 -6.19
CA ALA A 37 8.45 -2.13 -6.20
C ALA A 37 8.82 -3.56 -5.78
N LEU A 38 8.26 -4.05 -4.67
CA LEU A 38 8.49 -5.42 -4.19
C LEU A 38 8.03 -6.46 -5.20
N ARG A 39 6.83 -6.30 -5.78
CA ARG A 39 6.31 -7.24 -6.79
C ARG A 39 7.17 -7.31 -8.05
N ILE A 40 7.65 -6.17 -8.54
CA ILE A 40 8.55 -6.14 -9.71
C ILE A 40 9.90 -6.76 -9.35
N LEU A 41 10.46 -6.51 -8.16
CA LEU A 41 11.70 -7.14 -7.71
C LEU A 41 11.57 -8.67 -7.64
N MET A 42 10.48 -9.17 -7.04
CA MET A 42 10.18 -10.61 -6.98
C MET A 42 10.07 -11.20 -8.39
N GLU A 43 9.38 -10.53 -9.31
CA GLU A 43 9.24 -10.96 -10.70
C GLU A 43 10.60 -11.04 -11.39
N LYS A 44 11.42 -10.00 -11.31
CA LYS A 44 12.76 -9.93 -11.93
C LYS A 44 13.70 -11.03 -11.43
N HIS A 45 13.76 -11.23 -10.12
CA HIS A 45 14.63 -12.26 -9.52
C HIS A 45 14.13 -13.67 -9.85
N ARG A 46 12.80 -13.87 -9.89
CA ARG A 46 12.18 -15.14 -10.32
C ARG A 46 12.51 -15.47 -11.77
N GLU A 47 12.51 -14.49 -12.67
CA GLU A 47 12.86 -14.73 -14.08
C GLU A 47 14.26 -15.28 -14.27
N LYS A 48 15.20 -14.91 -13.37
CA LYS A 48 16.59 -15.34 -13.42
C LYS A 48 16.93 -16.46 -12.44
N ASN A 49 15.92 -17.00 -11.73
CA ASN A 49 16.10 -17.96 -10.65
C ASN A 49 17.16 -17.51 -9.62
N MET A 50 17.17 -16.21 -9.30
CA MET A 50 18.09 -15.63 -8.33
C MET A 50 17.39 -15.49 -6.97
N PRO A 51 18.10 -15.81 -5.87
CA PRO A 51 17.55 -15.66 -4.53
C PRO A 51 17.26 -14.19 -4.23
N LEU A 52 16.17 -13.97 -3.50
CA LEU A 52 15.77 -12.66 -3.00
C LEU A 52 15.16 -12.83 -1.62
N HIS A 53 15.70 -12.12 -0.65
CA HIS A 53 15.36 -12.21 0.76
C HIS A 53 14.70 -10.91 1.20
N PHE A 54 13.62 -11.03 1.95
CA PHE A 54 12.83 -9.93 2.49
C PHE A 54 12.79 -10.06 4.01
N LEU A 55 12.95 -8.93 4.68
CA LEU A 55 12.69 -8.82 6.10
C LEU A 55 11.71 -7.67 6.32
N PHE A 56 10.52 -8.02 6.78
CA PHE A 56 9.47 -7.06 7.12
C PHE A 56 9.55 -6.79 8.61
N LEU A 57 9.91 -5.56 8.96
CA LEU A 57 10.17 -5.12 10.33
C LEU A 57 8.98 -4.32 10.84
N ASP A 58 8.64 -4.55 12.10
CA ASP A 58 7.62 -3.84 12.86
C ASP A 58 8.31 -3.16 14.06
N LEU A 59 7.91 -1.94 14.38
CA LEU A 59 8.41 -1.19 15.53
C LEU A 59 7.43 -1.29 16.70
N GLN A 60 7.94 -1.52 17.92
CA GLN A 60 7.11 -1.56 19.12
C GLN A 60 6.59 -0.16 19.44
N LYS A 61 5.27 0.04 19.28
CA LYS A 61 4.56 1.28 19.64
C LYS A 61 5.30 2.53 19.15
N ALA A 62 5.62 2.54 17.86
CA ALA A 62 6.59 3.47 17.29
C ALA A 62 6.30 4.94 17.63
N PHE A 63 5.04 5.37 17.58
CA PHE A 63 4.65 6.74 17.90
C PHE A 63 4.71 7.07 19.40
N ASP A 64 4.50 6.09 20.27
CA ASP A 64 4.38 6.29 21.72
C ASP A 64 5.74 6.24 22.44
N CYS A 65 6.73 5.59 21.83
CA CYS A 65 8.02 5.31 22.47
C CYS A 65 9.13 6.29 22.10
N VAL A 66 8.96 7.15 21.09
CA VAL A 66 10.02 8.11 20.68
C VAL A 66 10.38 9.04 21.84
N PRO A 67 11.63 9.06 22.33
CA PRO A 67 12.05 10.06 23.29
C PRO A 67 11.92 11.47 22.68
N ARG A 68 11.33 12.43 23.41
CA ARG A 68 11.10 13.78 22.87
C ARG A 68 12.37 14.47 22.39
N GLU A 69 13.50 14.22 23.05
CA GLU A 69 14.80 14.75 22.62
C GLU A 69 15.20 14.34 21.21
N MET A 70 14.75 13.16 20.75
CA MET A 70 14.99 12.70 19.38
C MET A 70 14.29 13.58 18.33
N ILE A 71 13.17 14.22 18.68
CA ILE A 71 12.45 15.12 17.78
C ILE A 71 13.34 16.33 17.47
N TRP A 72 13.86 17.00 18.50
CA TRP A 72 14.69 18.21 18.31
C TRP A 72 16.03 17.84 17.70
N TRP A 73 16.64 16.74 18.13
CA TRP A 73 17.87 16.23 17.55
C TRP A 73 17.71 16.01 16.04
N ALA A 74 16.67 15.28 15.61
CA ALA A 74 16.48 14.98 14.19
C ALA A 74 16.22 16.24 13.36
N LEU A 75 15.43 17.20 13.88
CA LEU A 75 15.21 18.48 13.21
C LEU A 75 16.52 19.27 13.05
N ARG A 76 17.34 19.34 14.11
CA ARG A 76 18.65 20.03 14.06
C ARG A 76 19.64 19.32 13.13
N SER A 77 19.68 17.99 13.13
CA SER A 77 20.51 17.20 12.20
C SER A 77 20.14 17.46 10.74
N LYS A 78 18.85 17.72 10.47
CA LYS A 78 18.35 18.13 9.15
C LYS A 78 18.47 19.63 8.86
N LEU A 79 19.19 20.37 9.70
CA LEU A 79 19.46 21.81 9.56
C LEU A 79 18.19 22.68 9.56
N VAL A 80 17.12 22.22 10.22
CA VAL A 80 15.91 23.02 10.39
C VAL A 80 16.24 24.23 11.29
N PRO A 81 15.83 25.46 10.91
CA PRO A 81 16.06 26.65 11.73
C PRO A 81 15.59 26.51 13.18
N GLU A 82 16.42 26.94 14.13
CA GLU A 82 16.16 26.78 15.57
C GLU A 82 14.83 27.41 16.01
N THR A 83 14.37 28.47 15.35
CA THR A 83 13.04 29.06 15.59
C THR A 83 11.91 28.04 15.43
N TYR A 84 11.97 27.17 14.40
CA TYR A 84 10.96 26.13 14.23
C TYR A 84 11.15 25.00 15.25
N VAL A 85 12.38 24.67 15.61
CA VAL A 85 12.68 23.66 16.63
C VAL A 85 12.10 24.07 17.98
N GLU A 86 12.28 25.33 18.40
CA GLU A 86 11.70 25.85 19.65
C GLU A 86 10.17 25.91 19.60
N ILE A 87 9.57 26.32 18.48
CA ILE A 87 8.10 26.27 18.32
C ILE A 87 7.57 24.85 18.50
N VAL A 88 8.23 23.86 17.87
CA VAL A 88 7.84 22.46 18.01
C VAL A 88 8.08 21.99 19.44
N ARG A 89 9.21 22.33 20.06
CA ARG A 89 9.50 22.00 21.46
C ARG A 89 8.43 22.57 22.40
N ASP A 90 8.00 23.81 22.21
CA ASP A 90 6.94 24.45 22.99
C ASP A 90 5.61 23.71 22.89
N MET A 91 5.27 23.17 21.72
CA MET A 91 4.06 22.34 21.56
C MET A 91 4.08 21.10 22.47
N TYR A 92 5.27 20.61 22.84
CA TYR A 92 5.50 19.42 23.65
C TYR A 92 5.93 19.74 25.09
N ARG A 93 6.02 21.01 25.51
CA ARG A 93 6.40 21.36 26.89
C ARG A 93 5.21 21.13 27.83
N ASN A 94 5.50 20.64 29.04
CA ASN A 94 4.54 20.48 30.14
C ASN A 94 3.24 19.75 29.75
N SER A 95 3.32 18.76 28.86
CA SER A 95 2.15 17.96 28.48
C SER A 95 1.87 16.88 29.53
N ASP A 96 0.71 16.95 30.17
CA ASP A 96 0.21 15.92 31.07
C ASP A 96 -0.89 15.08 30.38
N SER A 97 -1.06 13.83 30.80
CA SER A 97 -2.13 12.94 30.39
C SER A 97 -3.01 12.53 31.55
N ILE A 98 -4.26 12.22 31.26
CA ILE A 98 -5.24 11.64 32.17
C ILE A 98 -5.90 10.46 31.46
N VAL A 99 -6.06 9.33 32.15
CA VAL A 99 -6.80 8.18 31.63
C VAL A 99 -8.24 8.23 32.15
N ARG A 100 -9.20 8.27 31.23
CA ARG A 100 -10.62 8.18 31.57
C ARG A 100 -11.04 6.73 31.70
N THR A 101 -11.53 6.35 32.88
CA THR A 101 -12.03 5.01 33.18
C THR A 101 -13.52 5.03 33.56
N ALA A 102 -14.16 3.87 33.66
CA ALA A 102 -15.56 3.78 34.08
C ALA A 102 -15.81 4.27 35.52
N VAL A 103 -14.76 4.32 36.35
CA VAL A 103 -14.81 4.77 37.76
C VAL A 103 -14.35 6.21 37.94
N GLY A 104 -13.98 6.91 36.86
CA GLY A 104 -13.49 8.29 36.89
C GLY A 104 -12.18 8.49 36.13
N ASP A 105 -11.72 9.74 36.16
CA ASP A 105 -10.46 10.18 35.54
C ASP A 105 -9.29 9.94 36.51
N THR A 106 -8.13 9.48 36.02
CA THR A 106 -6.93 9.30 36.85
C THR A 106 -6.31 10.64 37.27
N THR A 107 -5.36 10.60 38.22
CA THR A 107 -4.50 11.78 38.44
C THR A 107 -3.69 12.09 37.18
N PRO A 108 -3.46 13.38 36.87
CA PRO A 108 -2.59 13.76 35.76
C PRO A 108 -1.17 13.23 35.96
N PHE A 109 -0.54 12.77 34.88
CA PHE A 109 0.87 12.37 34.88
C PHE A 109 1.59 12.97 33.66
N PRO A 110 2.87 13.36 33.81
CA PRO A 110 3.62 13.98 32.73
C PRO A 110 3.91 12.97 31.62
N ILE A 111 3.74 13.42 30.38
CA ILE A 111 4.18 12.70 29.20
C ILE A 111 5.57 13.22 28.86
N THR A 112 6.56 12.34 28.74
CA THR A 112 7.94 12.69 28.34
C THR A 112 8.41 11.96 27.08
N ILE A 113 7.64 10.98 26.62
CA ILE A 113 7.89 10.16 25.43
C ILE A 113 6.70 10.22 24.47
N GLY A 114 6.97 9.89 23.22
CA GLY A 114 6.02 9.79 22.15
C GLY A 114 5.74 11.12 21.45
N VAL A 115 5.30 10.99 20.20
CA VAL A 115 4.72 12.07 19.42
C VAL A 115 3.21 12.16 19.70
N HIS A 116 2.61 13.35 19.56
CA HIS A 116 1.18 13.51 19.85
C HIS A 116 0.30 12.74 18.84
N GLN A 117 -0.37 11.69 19.31
CA GLN A 117 -1.33 10.98 18.47
C GLN A 117 -2.49 11.89 18.05
N GLY A 118 -2.83 11.89 16.76
CA GLY A 118 -3.87 12.75 16.20
C GLY A 118 -3.43 14.18 15.86
N SER A 119 -2.15 14.52 16.10
CA SER A 119 -1.52 15.75 15.59
C SER A 119 -1.34 15.69 14.08
N VAL A 120 -1.46 16.85 13.42
CA VAL A 120 -1.20 16.98 11.98
C VAL A 120 0.31 16.91 11.69
N LEU A 121 1.14 17.37 12.63
CA LEU A 121 2.59 17.51 12.47
C LEU A 121 3.35 16.24 12.86
N SER A 122 2.90 15.51 13.88
CA SER A 122 3.59 14.33 14.41
C SER A 122 3.95 13.25 13.37
N PRO A 123 3.12 12.93 12.35
CA PRO A 123 3.52 11.97 11.32
C PRO A 123 4.77 12.39 10.52
N TYR A 124 4.94 13.70 10.28
CA TYR A 124 6.11 14.20 9.59
C TYR A 124 7.34 14.20 10.50
N LEU A 125 7.19 14.62 11.75
CA LEU A 125 8.27 14.56 12.75
C LEU A 125 8.78 13.12 12.92
N PHE A 126 7.88 12.15 13.02
CA PHE A 126 8.24 10.74 13.08
C PHE A 126 9.03 10.30 11.82
N SER A 127 8.60 10.75 10.63
CA SER A 127 9.32 10.47 9.39
C SER A 127 10.74 11.03 9.40
N VAL A 128 10.95 12.26 9.91
CA VAL A 128 12.27 12.91 10.02
C VAL A 128 13.18 12.15 11.00
N ILE A 129 12.65 11.73 12.15
CA ILE A 129 13.39 10.96 13.16
C ILE A 129 13.84 9.62 12.60
N LEU A 130 12.91 8.87 12.01
CA LEU A 130 13.22 7.56 11.44
C LEU A 130 14.22 7.70 10.29
N ASP A 131 14.12 8.76 9.49
CA ASP A 131 15.07 9.04 8.42
C ASP A 131 16.49 9.25 8.94
N GLU A 132 16.63 10.08 9.97
CA GLU A 132 17.93 10.40 10.55
C GLU A 132 18.55 9.21 11.30
N LEU A 133 17.76 8.47 12.07
CA LEU A 133 18.20 7.22 12.70
C LEU A 133 18.63 6.18 11.68
N SER A 134 18.01 6.21 10.50
CA SER A 134 18.35 5.29 9.42
C SER A 134 19.50 5.78 8.56
N ALA A 135 19.96 7.03 8.67
CA ALA A 135 20.96 7.62 7.79
C ALA A 135 22.28 6.81 7.74
N SER A 136 22.70 6.24 8.87
CA SER A 136 23.89 5.38 8.98
C SER A 136 23.74 4.04 8.22
N VAL A 137 22.50 3.56 8.07
CA VAL A 137 22.15 2.30 7.38
C VAL A 137 21.65 2.55 5.94
N GLN A 138 21.25 3.78 5.62
CA GLN A 138 20.71 4.23 4.32
C GLN A 138 21.74 4.32 3.17
N LYS A 139 22.94 3.72 3.30
CA LYS A 139 23.86 3.56 2.15
C LYS A 139 23.29 2.63 1.05
N LEU A 140 22.11 2.05 1.26
CA LEU A 140 21.40 1.25 0.27
C LEU A 140 20.71 2.14 -0.77
N PRO A 141 21.06 2.05 -2.07
CA PRO A 141 20.24 2.68 -3.08
C PRO A 141 18.84 2.03 -3.11
N GLN A 142 17.84 2.78 -3.58
CA GLN A 142 16.57 2.17 -4.00
C GLN A 142 16.90 1.03 -4.99
N PRO A 143 16.23 -0.14 -4.91
CA PRO A 143 14.97 -0.41 -4.20
C PRO A 143 15.10 -1.34 -2.97
N TRP A 144 16.23 -1.32 -2.26
CA TRP A 144 16.55 -2.32 -1.20
C TRP A 144 16.01 -1.99 0.20
N LEU A 145 15.53 -0.76 0.41
CA LEU A 145 14.89 -0.29 1.64
C LEU A 145 13.62 0.47 1.26
N LEU A 146 12.48 0.05 1.81
CA LEU A 146 11.18 0.65 1.59
C LEU A 146 10.48 0.85 2.93
N MET A 147 10.23 2.08 3.32
CA MET A 147 9.57 2.44 4.58
C MET A 147 8.23 3.09 4.32
N TYR A 148 7.20 2.68 5.05
CA TYR A 148 5.92 3.35 5.07
C TYR A 148 5.53 3.59 6.52
N ALA A 149 5.87 4.77 7.03
CA ALA A 149 5.84 5.04 8.46
C ALA A 149 6.68 4.00 9.24
N ASP A 150 6.04 3.21 10.09
CA ASP A 150 6.61 2.13 10.90
C ASP A 150 6.68 0.77 10.17
N ASP A 151 5.96 0.59 9.07
CA ASP A 151 6.05 -0.62 8.23
C ASP A 151 7.31 -0.56 7.35
N ILE A 152 8.31 -1.39 7.65
CA ILE A 152 9.59 -1.36 6.94
C ILE A 152 9.85 -2.69 6.23
N ALA A 153 10.22 -2.62 4.95
CA ALA A 153 10.72 -3.75 4.19
C ALA A 153 12.20 -3.56 3.81
N LEU A 154 13.05 -4.45 4.31
CA LEU A 154 14.44 -4.61 3.88
C LEU A 154 14.55 -5.75 2.87
N VAL A 155 15.34 -5.54 1.82
CA VAL A 155 15.51 -6.52 0.73
C VAL A 155 16.99 -6.72 0.42
N ASP A 156 17.43 -7.97 0.22
CA ASP A 156 18.74 -8.29 -0.36
C ASP A 156 18.68 -9.56 -1.21
N LYS A 157 19.65 -9.70 -2.11
CA LYS A 157 19.94 -10.95 -2.84
C LYS A 157 20.66 -11.99 -1.97
N ASP A 158 21.29 -11.56 -0.88
CA ASP A 158 22.07 -12.40 0.02
C ASP A 158 21.56 -12.28 1.46
N LYS A 159 21.26 -13.43 2.06
CA LYS A 159 20.77 -13.51 3.44
C LYS A 159 21.79 -12.96 4.45
N GLY A 160 23.07 -13.26 4.31
CA GLY A 160 24.11 -12.80 5.25
C GLY A 160 24.26 -11.27 5.29
N ARG A 161 24.15 -10.61 4.14
CA ARG A 161 24.07 -9.13 4.05
C ARG A 161 22.80 -8.59 4.67
N LEU A 162 21.65 -9.24 4.45
CA LEU A 162 20.39 -8.85 5.07
C LEU A 162 20.47 -8.92 6.61
N THR A 163 21.00 -10.02 7.15
CA THR A 163 21.21 -10.23 8.59
C THR A 163 22.11 -9.14 9.19
N ARG A 164 23.29 -8.91 8.61
CA ARG A 164 24.20 -7.84 9.11
C ARG A 164 23.54 -6.48 9.13
N ARG A 165 22.71 -6.16 8.14
CA ARG A 165 22.02 -4.87 8.08
C ARG A 165 20.91 -4.73 9.10
N VAL A 166 20.11 -5.76 9.35
CA VAL A 166 19.10 -5.65 10.41
C VAL A 166 19.75 -5.48 11.77
N HIS A 167 20.91 -6.09 12.04
CA HIS A 167 21.63 -5.85 13.29
C HIS A 167 22.12 -4.40 13.42
N ALA A 168 22.78 -3.86 12.40
CA ALA A 168 23.22 -2.46 12.40
C ALA A 168 22.03 -1.49 12.55
N TRP A 169 20.89 -1.84 11.95
CA TRP A 169 19.71 -0.99 12.03
C TRP A 169 18.97 -1.10 13.35
N ARG A 170 18.92 -2.30 13.93
CA ARG A 170 18.42 -2.52 15.30
C ARG A 170 19.19 -1.66 16.29
N GLU A 171 20.52 -1.69 16.23
CA GLU A 171 21.38 -0.89 17.11
C GLU A 171 21.11 0.62 16.95
N ALA A 172 21.00 1.10 15.70
CA ALA A 172 20.68 2.50 15.43
C ALA A 172 19.29 2.91 15.98
N LEU A 173 18.28 2.06 15.82
CA LEU A 173 16.93 2.29 16.36
C LEU A 173 16.92 2.29 17.88
N GLU A 174 17.60 1.33 18.51
CA GLU A 174 17.69 1.20 19.98
C GLU A 174 18.38 2.41 20.59
N ASN A 175 19.45 2.91 19.96
CA ASN A 175 20.12 4.16 20.35
C ASN A 175 19.19 5.39 20.23
N GLY A 176 18.22 5.34 19.31
CA GLY A 176 17.16 6.35 19.16
C GLY A 176 15.94 6.14 20.05
N GLY A 177 15.97 5.18 20.99
CA GLY A 177 14.85 4.85 21.86
C GLY A 177 13.70 4.09 21.17
N LEU A 178 13.91 3.58 19.96
CA LEU A 178 12.96 2.74 19.23
C LEU A 178 13.37 1.27 19.31
N LYS A 179 12.39 0.37 19.48
CA LYS A 179 12.65 -1.08 19.57
C LYS A 179 11.95 -1.82 18.46
N LEU A 180 12.65 -2.79 17.88
CA LEU A 180 12.05 -3.74 16.94
C LEU A 180 11.12 -4.69 17.67
N ASN A 181 9.99 -4.98 17.04
CA ASN A 181 9.07 -6.01 17.45
C ASN A 181 9.42 -7.30 16.73
N VAL A 182 10.37 -8.05 17.29
CA VAL A 182 10.86 -9.28 16.64
C VAL A 182 9.74 -10.31 16.50
N ALA A 183 8.78 -10.36 17.43
CA ALA A 183 7.63 -11.27 17.36
C ALA A 183 6.66 -10.98 16.20
N LYS A 184 6.65 -9.75 15.67
CA LYS A 184 5.87 -9.38 14.47
C LYS A 184 6.75 -9.22 13.22
N THR A 185 8.06 -9.41 13.37
CA THR A 185 8.99 -9.35 12.26
C THR A 185 8.88 -10.62 11.45
N GLU A 186 8.89 -10.50 10.13
CA GLU A 186 8.63 -11.63 9.23
C GLU A 186 9.73 -11.74 8.18
N TYR A 187 10.28 -12.95 8.03
CA TYR A 187 11.32 -13.25 7.05
C TYR A 187 10.74 -14.06 5.88
N MET A 188 10.90 -13.57 4.66
CA MET A 188 10.44 -14.27 3.45
C MET A 188 11.58 -14.41 2.46
N ALA A 189 11.71 -15.58 1.82
CA ALA A 189 12.70 -15.83 0.79
C ALA A 189 12.04 -16.30 -0.50
N CYS A 190 12.45 -15.72 -1.63
CA CYS A 190 11.97 -16.06 -2.97
C CYS A 190 13.11 -16.69 -3.77
N ASN A 191 12.80 -17.73 -4.57
CA ASN A 191 13.75 -18.43 -5.43
C ASN A 191 15.06 -18.83 -4.71
N SER A 192 14.95 -19.14 -3.41
CA SER A 192 16.06 -19.59 -2.60
C SER A 192 15.79 -21.03 -2.16
N THR A 193 16.80 -21.88 -2.27
CA THR A 193 16.81 -23.21 -1.68
C THR A 193 17.08 -23.17 -0.17
N ASP A 194 17.45 -21.99 0.36
CA ASP A 194 17.64 -21.78 1.78
C ASP A 194 16.29 -21.84 2.52
N LEU A 195 16.15 -22.89 3.33
CA LEU A 195 15.00 -23.10 4.22
C LEU A 195 15.27 -22.60 5.64
N THR A 196 16.45 -22.05 5.90
CA THR A 196 16.86 -21.69 7.27
C THR A 196 16.23 -20.37 7.73
N SER A 197 15.93 -20.28 9.02
CA SER A 197 15.44 -19.09 9.71
C SER A 197 16.51 -17.99 9.81
N LEU A 198 16.09 -16.75 10.06
CA LEU A 198 16.97 -15.60 10.21
C LEU A 198 17.07 -15.21 11.69
N ARG A 199 18.29 -15.07 12.22
CA ARG A 199 18.50 -14.64 13.61
C ARG A 199 18.57 -13.11 13.73
N ILE A 200 17.88 -12.56 14.73
CA ILE A 200 17.90 -11.13 15.08
C ILE A 200 18.18 -10.99 16.58
N GLY A 201 19.46 -10.85 16.91
CA GLY A 201 19.94 -10.99 18.30
C GLY A 201 19.80 -12.45 18.75
N ASP A 202 19.15 -12.66 19.89
CA ASP A 202 18.90 -14.00 20.43
C ASP A 202 17.64 -14.66 19.82
N ASP A 203 16.78 -13.85 19.21
CA ASP A 203 15.52 -14.31 18.62
C ASP A 203 15.72 -14.91 17.24
N THR A 204 14.87 -15.87 16.90
CA THR A 204 14.84 -16.55 15.60
C THR A 204 13.54 -16.22 14.87
N VAL A 205 13.66 -15.66 13.67
CA VAL A 205 12.54 -15.34 12.78
C VAL A 205 12.43 -16.44 11.74
N GLU A 206 11.37 -17.22 11.87
CA GLU A 206 11.08 -18.31 10.93
C GLU A 206 10.73 -17.80 9.54
N ARG A 207 11.05 -18.62 8.54
CA ARG A 207 10.71 -18.29 7.16
C ARG A 207 9.22 -18.46 6.93
N THR A 208 8.57 -17.43 6.38
CA THR A 208 7.22 -17.51 5.84
C THR A 208 7.22 -17.56 4.31
N ASP A 209 6.21 -18.22 3.74
CA ASP A 209 5.96 -18.23 2.29
C ASP A 209 5.05 -17.09 1.83
N ASN A 210 4.42 -16.37 2.76
CA ASN A 210 3.58 -15.22 2.42
C ASN A 210 3.48 -14.22 3.57
N PHE A 211 3.36 -12.94 3.22
CA PHE A 211 3.26 -11.86 4.19
C PHE A 211 2.30 -10.77 3.70
N ARG A 212 1.52 -10.20 4.63
CA ARG A 212 0.63 -9.06 4.32
C ARG A 212 1.38 -7.75 4.56
N TYR A 213 1.82 -7.12 3.49
CA TYR A 213 2.49 -5.83 3.52
C TYR A 213 1.56 -4.73 3.00
N LEU A 214 1.32 -3.69 3.80
CA LEU A 214 0.46 -2.54 3.44
C LEU A 214 -0.91 -2.94 2.88
N GLY A 215 -1.48 -4.01 3.43
CA GLY A 215 -2.77 -4.57 3.02
C GLY A 215 -2.74 -5.50 1.80
N SER A 216 -1.61 -5.63 1.10
CA SER A 216 -1.41 -6.55 -0.04
C SER A 216 -0.67 -7.80 0.42
N VAL A 217 -1.13 -8.99 0.02
CA VAL A 217 -0.45 -10.25 0.32
C VAL A 217 0.65 -10.51 -0.73
N LEU A 218 1.89 -10.58 -0.28
CA LEU A 218 3.05 -11.03 -1.04
C LEU A 218 3.21 -12.54 -0.84
N ASP A 219 3.48 -13.26 -1.93
CA ASP A 219 3.67 -14.71 -1.92
C ASP A 219 5.04 -15.05 -2.49
N ALA A 220 5.81 -15.90 -1.84
CA ALA A 220 7.19 -16.23 -2.20
C ALA A 220 7.33 -16.80 -3.64
N SER A 221 6.28 -17.42 -4.19
CA SER A 221 6.24 -17.88 -5.58
C SER A 221 5.96 -16.76 -6.60
N GLY A 222 5.61 -15.57 -6.11
CA GLY A 222 5.15 -14.41 -6.86
C GLY A 222 3.78 -14.61 -7.52
N ASP A 223 2.94 -15.50 -6.98
CA ASP A 223 1.52 -15.58 -7.36
C ASP A 223 0.72 -14.47 -6.66
N ILE A 224 -0.44 -14.14 -7.23
CA ILE A 224 -1.40 -13.17 -6.67
C ILE A 224 -2.68 -13.84 -6.19
N ASP A 225 -2.82 -15.16 -6.32
CA ASP A 225 -4.02 -15.89 -5.89
C ASP A 225 -4.38 -15.65 -4.41
N ARG A 226 -3.39 -15.64 -3.51
CA ARG A 226 -3.61 -15.33 -2.08
C ARG A 226 -4.06 -13.89 -1.85
N ASP A 227 -3.50 -12.94 -2.58
CA ASP A 227 -3.86 -11.52 -2.47
C ASP A 227 -5.30 -11.27 -2.95
N ILE A 228 -5.66 -11.83 -4.11
CA ILE A 228 -7.02 -11.76 -4.65
C ILE A 228 -8.02 -12.39 -3.69
N LYS A 229 -7.74 -13.57 -3.13
CA LYS A 229 -8.60 -14.21 -2.13
C LYS A 229 -8.75 -13.33 -0.88
N ALA A 230 -7.68 -12.72 -0.40
CA ALA A 230 -7.74 -11.80 0.73
C ALA A 230 -8.62 -10.57 0.43
N ARG A 231 -8.53 -9.99 -0.77
CA ARG A 231 -9.37 -8.87 -1.21
C ARG A 231 -10.84 -9.27 -1.35
N ILE A 232 -11.12 -10.46 -1.88
CA ILE A 232 -12.48 -11.03 -1.97
C ILE A 232 -13.08 -11.19 -0.58
N SER A 233 -12.34 -11.79 0.37
CA SER A 233 -12.80 -11.95 1.75
C SER A 233 -13.07 -10.60 2.43
N ALA A 234 -12.18 -9.61 2.25
CA ALA A 234 -12.37 -8.26 2.78
C ALA A 234 -13.59 -7.56 2.16
N ALA A 235 -13.79 -7.70 0.85
CA ALA A 235 -14.95 -7.14 0.15
C ALA A 235 -16.26 -7.77 0.62
N TRP A 236 -16.30 -9.08 0.85
CA TRP A 236 -17.47 -9.76 1.42
C TRP A 236 -17.74 -9.33 2.86
N ALA A 237 -16.70 -9.17 3.70
CA ALA A 237 -16.88 -8.63 5.04
C ALA A 237 -17.52 -7.23 4.99
N LYS A 238 -16.98 -6.35 4.14
CA LYS A 238 -17.54 -5.01 3.94
C LYS A 238 -18.96 -5.02 3.37
N TRP A 239 -19.26 -5.94 2.44
CA TRP A 239 -20.59 -6.14 1.88
C TRP A 239 -21.60 -6.55 2.98
N ARG A 240 -21.21 -7.46 3.88
CA ARG A 240 -22.06 -7.90 4.99
C ARG A 240 -22.38 -6.78 5.96
N GLU A 241 -21.41 -5.92 6.28
CA GLU A 241 -21.64 -4.76 7.16
C GLU A 241 -22.76 -3.83 6.64
N VAL A 242 -22.94 -3.73 5.32
CA VAL A 242 -23.94 -2.84 4.71
C VAL A 242 -25.20 -3.59 4.24
N THR A 243 -25.30 -4.90 4.46
CA THR A 243 -26.39 -5.75 3.93
C THR A 243 -27.78 -5.27 4.33
N GLY A 244 -27.94 -4.76 5.56
CA GLY A 244 -29.22 -4.26 6.07
C GLY A 244 -29.77 -3.07 5.26
N VAL A 245 -28.90 -2.33 4.58
CA VAL A 245 -29.30 -1.22 3.70
C VAL A 245 -29.38 -1.69 2.25
N ILE A 246 -28.33 -2.33 1.73
CA ILE A 246 -28.24 -2.66 0.29
C ILE A 246 -29.17 -3.78 -0.16
N CYS A 247 -29.65 -4.62 0.75
CA CYS A 247 -30.60 -5.68 0.45
C CYS A 247 -32.06 -5.28 0.73
N ASP A 248 -32.32 -4.08 1.27
CA ASP A 248 -33.68 -3.58 1.46
C ASP A 248 -34.38 -3.44 0.09
N PRO A 249 -35.55 -4.07 -0.13
CA PRO A 249 -36.34 -3.90 -1.35
C PRO A 249 -36.76 -2.45 -1.61
N LYS A 250 -36.94 -1.63 -0.56
CA LYS A 250 -37.32 -0.22 -0.65
C LYS A 250 -36.16 0.67 -1.12
N MET A 251 -34.92 0.21 -0.99
CA MET A 251 -33.77 0.98 -1.42
C MET A 251 -33.73 1.07 -2.96
N PRO A 252 -33.67 2.28 -3.54
CA PRO A 252 -33.54 2.44 -4.98
C PRO A 252 -32.31 1.70 -5.52
N VAL A 253 -32.49 0.90 -6.58
CA VAL A 253 -31.42 0.11 -7.23
C VAL A 253 -30.21 0.99 -7.59
N LYS A 254 -30.46 2.24 -8.01
CA LYS A 254 -29.43 3.24 -8.25
C LYS A 254 -28.53 3.50 -7.04
N LEU A 255 -29.12 3.65 -5.84
CA LEU A 255 -28.36 3.87 -4.60
C LEU A 255 -27.60 2.60 -4.20
N LYS A 256 -28.18 1.40 -4.39
CA LYS A 256 -27.47 0.12 -4.19
C LYS A 256 -26.19 0.08 -5.02
N GLY A 257 -26.28 0.43 -6.30
CA GLY A 257 -25.13 0.52 -7.19
C GLY A 257 -24.09 1.55 -6.74
N GLN A 258 -24.52 2.71 -6.20
CA GLN A 258 -23.59 3.69 -5.63
C GLN A 258 -22.85 3.14 -4.42
N VAL A 259 -23.54 2.51 -3.47
CA VAL A 259 -22.91 1.89 -2.29
C VAL A 259 -21.88 0.84 -2.70
N TYR A 260 -22.19 -0.02 -3.67
CA TYR A 260 -21.22 -0.97 -4.20
C TYR A 260 -19.96 -0.26 -4.73
N LYS A 261 -20.15 0.77 -5.57
CA LYS A 261 -19.04 1.48 -6.23
C LYS A 261 -18.16 2.25 -5.26
N THR A 262 -18.71 2.77 -4.16
CA THR A 262 -18.00 3.63 -3.20
C THR A 262 -17.44 2.88 -2.00
N ILE A 263 -18.07 1.79 -1.56
CA ILE A 263 -17.69 1.08 -0.33
C ILE A 263 -17.05 -0.27 -0.64
N ILE A 264 -17.67 -1.09 -1.49
CA ILE A 264 -17.28 -2.49 -1.67
C ILE A 264 -16.21 -2.65 -2.76
N ARG A 265 -16.42 -2.05 -3.93
CA ARG A 265 -15.50 -2.16 -5.07
C ARG A 265 -14.07 -1.68 -4.74
N PRO A 266 -13.85 -0.54 -4.05
CA PRO A 266 -12.50 -0.12 -3.70
C PRO A 266 -11.75 -1.14 -2.84
N VAL A 267 -12.44 -1.81 -1.91
CA VAL A 267 -11.86 -2.88 -1.08
C VAL A 267 -11.46 -4.08 -1.94
N LEU A 268 -12.32 -4.45 -2.90
CA LEU A 268 -12.11 -5.57 -3.81
C LEU A 268 -10.96 -5.33 -4.80
N THR A 269 -10.77 -4.08 -5.25
CA THR A 269 -9.76 -3.70 -6.25
C THR A 269 -8.46 -3.17 -5.67
N TYR A 270 -8.34 -3.05 -4.35
CA TYR A 270 -7.11 -2.56 -3.70
C TYR A 270 -5.89 -3.44 -4.07
N GLY A 271 -4.80 -2.81 -4.51
CA GLY A 271 -3.57 -3.50 -4.93
C GLY A 271 -3.56 -3.96 -6.39
N SER A 272 -4.70 -3.88 -7.09
CA SER A 272 -4.86 -4.42 -8.45
C SER A 272 -3.98 -3.74 -9.52
N GLU A 273 -3.49 -2.54 -9.23
CA GLU A 273 -2.54 -1.79 -10.04
C GLU A 273 -1.25 -2.59 -10.27
N ALA A 274 -0.83 -3.39 -9.30
CA ALA A 274 0.43 -4.14 -9.33
C ALA A 274 0.25 -5.64 -9.67
N TRP A 275 -0.96 -6.07 -10.01
CA TRP A 275 -1.25 -7.49 -10.30
C TRP A 275 -0.97 -7.85 -11.77
N PRO A 276 -0.17 -8.91 -12.05
CA PRO A 276 -0.12 -9.55 -13.36
C PRO A 276 -1.34 -10.46 -13.56
N VAL A 277 -2.52 -9.85 -13.78
CA VAL A 277 -3.80 -10.56 -13.82
C VAL A 277 -3.86 -11.57 -14.98
N LEU A 278 -4.23 -12.81 -14.67
CA LEU A 278 -4.51 -13.89 -15.62
C LEU A 278 -6.03 -14.05 -15.83
N GLU A 279 -6.45 -14.78 -16.86
CA GLU A 279 -7.86 -14.97 -17.16
C GLU A 279 -8.63 -15.66 -16.02
N ARG A 280 -8.00 -16.63 -15.34
CA ARG A 280 -8.58 -17.26 -14.14
C ARG A 280 -8.87 -16.26 -13.01
N HIS A 281 -8.00 -15.25 -12.85
CA HIS A 281 -8.15 -14.20 -11.84
C HIS A 281 -9.30 -13.25 -12.22
N ARG A 282 -9.40 -12.88 -13.50
CA ARG A 282 -10.52 -12.07 -14.04
C ARG A 282 -11.85 -12.78 -13.82
N ARG A 283 -11.94 -14.07 -14.16
CA ARG A 283 -13.14 -14.89 -13.95
C ARG A 283 -13.54 -14.97 -12.49
N LEU A 284 -12.57 -15.17 -11.58
CA LEU A 284 -12.84 -15.24 -10.14
C LEU A 284 -13.42 -13.92 -9.59
N LEU A 285 -12.82 -12.79 -9.95
CA LEU A 285 -13.28 -11.46 -9.55
C LEU A 285 -14.65 -11.12 -10.17
N HIS A 286 -14.86 -11.48 -11.44
CA HIS A 286 -16.14 -11.31 -12.13
C HIS A 286 -17.26 -12.10 -11.45
N VAL A 287 -17.04 -13.38 -11.15
CA VAL A 287 -18.03 -14.22 -10.45
C VAL A 287 -18.34 -13.64 -9.07
N THR A 288 -17.31 -13.18 -8.36
CA THR A 288 -17.47 -12.57 -7.03
C THR A 288 -18.33 -11.30 -7.10
N GLU A 289 -18.00 -10.37 -8.00
CA GLU A 289 -18.77 -9.15 -8.21
C GLU A 289 -20.21 -9.50 -8.56
N MET A 290 -20.44 -10.38 -9.53
CA MET A 290 -21.78 -10.73 -9.97
C MET A 290 -22.62 -11.39 -8.88
N ASN A 291 -22.01 -12.20 -8.01
CA ASN A 291 -22.72 -12.76 -6.85
C ASN A 291 -23.18 -11.66 -5.89
N MET A 292 -22.29 -10.70 -5.55
CA MET A 292 -22.64 -9.56 -4.70
C MET A 292 -23.76 -8.71 -5.32
N LEU A 293 -23.65 -8.36 -6.60
CA LEU A 293 -24.63 -7.52 -7.30
C LEU A 293 -26.00 -8.22 -7.42
N ARG A 294 -26.01 -9.53 -7.67
CA ARG A 294 -27.24 -10.33 -7.75
C ARG A 294 -27.97 -10.37 -6.42
N TRP A 295 -27.24 -10.65 -5.34
CA TRP A 295 -27.81 -10.69 -3.99
C TRP A 295 -28.41 -9.35 -3.59
N MET A 296 -27.73 -8.24 -3.89
CA MET A 296 -28.27 -6.89 -3.65
C MET A 296 -29.60 -6.61 -4.36
N CYS A 297 -29.78 -7.21 -5.54
CA CYS A 297 -31.01 -7.10 -6.32
C CYS A 297 -32.05 -8.16 -5.97
N GLY A 298 -31.78 -9.07 -5.03
CA GLY A 298 -32.69 -10.19 -4.71
C GLY A 298 -32.83 -11.22 -5.84
N VAL A 299 -31.89 -11.25 -6.79
CA VAL A 299 -31.96 -12.10 -7.98
C VAL A 299 -31.08 -13.33 -7.81
N THR A 300 -31.66 -14.51 -8.03
CA THR A 300 -30.97 -15.80 -8.01
C THR A 300 -30.51 -16.22 -9.41
N ARG A 301 -29.83 -17.36 -9.51
CA ARG A 301 -29.51 -17.96 -10.83
C ARG A 301 -30.73 -18.57 -11.51
N LYS A 302 -31.78 -18.95 -10.75
CA LYS A 302 -32.99 -19.58 -11.29
C LYS A 302 -33.83 -18.58 -12.11
N ASP A 303 -33.72 -17.30 -11.78
CA ASP A 303 -34.46 -16.22 -12.44
C ASP A 303 -33.95 -15.93 -13.85
N ARG A 304 -32.83 -16.54 -14.27
CA ARG A 304 -32.23 -16.42 -15.62
C ARG A 304 -32.00 -14.98 -16.13
N VAL A 305 -32.01 -13.99 -15.23
CA VAL A 305 -31.74 -12.58 -15.56
C VAL A 305 -30.31 -12.42 -16.10
N ARG A 306 -30.13 -11.69 -17.20
CA ARG A 306 -28.81 -11.47 -17.81
C ARG A 306 -27.90 -10.61 -16.92
N ASN A 307 -26.61 -10.95 -16.83
CA ASN A 307 -25.62 -10.16 -16.08
C ASN A 307 -25.52 -8.70 -16.58
N THR A 308 -25.68 -8.49 -17.89
CA THR A 308 -25.68 -7.16 -18.51
C THR A 308 -26.81 -6.29 -17.99
N TYR A 309 -27.99 -6.86 -17.78
CA TYR A 309 -29.14 -6.15 -17.22
C TYR A 309 -28.89 -5.72 -15.76
N ILE A 310 -28.39 -6.64 -14.91
CA ILE A 310 -28.07 -6.34 -13.50
C ILE A 310 -27.03 -5.22 -13.39
N ARG A 311 -25.97 -5.27 -14.21
CA ARG A 311 -24.96 -4.21 -14.25
C ARG A 311 -25.52 -2.88 -14.77
N GLY A 312 -26.38 -2.94 -15.79
CA GLY A 312 -27.07 -1.77 -16.33
C GLY A 312 -27.93 -1.08 -15.28
N SER A 313 -28.78 -1.83 -14.57
CA SER A 313 -29.68 -1.28 -13.54
C SER A 313 -28.91 -0.67 -12.37
N LEU A 314 -27.83 -1.32 -11.92
CA LEU A 314 -26.95 -0.83 -10.86
C LEU A 314 -25.96 0.25 -11.34
N HIS A 315 -25.85 0.48 -12.65
CA HIS A 315 -24.87 1.39 -13.26
C HIS A 315 -23.44 1.05 -12.81
N VAL A 316 -23.09 -0.23 -12.90
CA VAL A 316 -21.77 -0.77 -12.51
C VAL A 316 -21.06 -1.29 -13.76
N ARG A 317 -19.87 -0.75 -14.05
CA ARG A 317 -18.97 -1.30 -15.08
C ARG A 317 -18.39 -2.63 -14.60
N ASP A 318 -18.07 -3.51 -15.54
CA ASP A 318 -17.36 -4.77 -15.24
C ASP A 318 -16.09 -4.52 -14.43
N ILE A 319 -15.87 -5.30 -13.39
CA ILE A 319 -14.65 -5.23 -12.59
C ILE A 319 -13.38 -5.40 -13.43
N ALA A 320 -13.39 -6.23 -14.48
CA ALA A 320 -12.22 -6.43 -15.34
C ALA A 320 -11.76 -5.12 -16.00
N ASP A 321 -12.71 -4.31 -16.48
CA ASP A 321 -12.45 -2.98 -17.02
C ASP A 321 -11.85 -2.05 -15.97
N LYS A 322 -12.32 -2.15 -14.71
CA LYS A 322 -11.79 -1.35 -13.60
C LYS A 322 -10.38 -1.74 -13.21
N LEU A 323 -10.04 -3.03 -13.21
CA LEU A 323 -8.67 -3.50 -12.99
C LEU A 323 -7.74 -2.97 -14.08
N GLN A 324 -8.18 -2.99 -15.34
CA GLN A 324 -7.43 -2.45 -16.48
C GLN A 324 -7.24 -0.94 -16.36
N GLU A 325 -8.29 -0.18 -16.05
CA GLU A 325 -8.23 1.26 -15.82
C GLU A 325 -7.21 1.60 -14.72
N SER A 326 -7.27 0.92 -13.57
CA SER A 326 -6.35 1.14 -12.45
C SER A 326 -4.89 0.86 -12.82
N ARG A 327 -4.61 -0.27 -13.50
CA ARG A 327 -3.25 -0.64 -13.94
C ARG A 327 -2.67 0.35 -14.94
N LEU A 328 -3.44 0.79 -15.92
CA LEU A 328 -2.97 1.79 -16.90
C LEU A 328 -2.79 3.17 -16.26
N ARG A 329 -3.66 3.56 -15.31
CA ARG A 329 -3.49 4.81 -14.55
C ARG A 329 -2.19 4.77 -13.73
N TRP A 330 -1.91 3.64 -13.09
CA TRP A 330 -0.67 3.41 -12.36
C TRP A 330 0.55 3.43 -13.28
N TYR A 331 0.53 2.70 -14.39
CA TYR A 331 1.66 2.68 -15.32
C TYR A 331 1.96 4.06 -15.89
N GLY A 332 0.94 4.83 -16.28
CA GLY A 332 1.13 6.21 -16.70
C GLY A 332 1.69 7.09 -15.57
N HIS A 333 1.34 6.85 -14.30
CA HIS A 333 1.96 7.53 -13.17
C HIS A 333 3.45 7.22 -13.11
N VAL A 334 3.85 5.95 -13.14
CA VAL A 334 5.25 5.51 -13.13
C VAL A 334 6.06 6.13 -14.28
N LEU A 335 5.54 6.09 -15.51
CA LEU A 335 6.18 6.67 -16.70
C LEU A 335 6.48 8.18 -16.58
N ARG A 336 5.68 8.92 -15.81
CA ARG A 336 5.87 10.37 -15.61
C ARG A 336 6.81 10.70 -14.45
N ARG A 337 7.29 9.72 -13.70
CA ARG A 337 8.22 9.91 -12.58
C ARG A 337 9.67 9.94 -13.10
N PRO A 338 10.61 10.58 -12.38
CA PRO A 338 12.02 10.58 -12.75
C PRO A 338 12.61 9.16 -12.72
N ALA A 339 13.76 8.95 -13.38
CA ALA A 339 14.46 7.66 -13.37
C ALA A 339 14.89 7.21 -11.96
N SER A 340 15.08 8.15 -11.02
CA SER A 340 15.42 7.86 -9.62
C SER A 340 14.27 7.20 -8.84
N TYR A 341 13.03 7.35 -9.31
CA TYR A 341 11.84 6.82 -8.66
C TYR A 341 11.85 5.29 -8.63
N VAL A 342 11.43 4.71 -7.49
CA VAL A 342 11.50 3.26 -7.24
C VAL A 342 10.82 2.42 -8.32
N GLY A 343 9.67 2.85 -8.84
CA GLY A 343 8.95 2.12 -9.87
C GLY A 343 9.77 2.01 -11.16
N ASN A 344 10.43 3.11 -11.57
CA ASN A 344 11.30 3.11 -12.74
C ASN A 344 12.57 2.30 -12.48
N LYS A 345 13.23 2.51 -11.33
CA LYS A 345 14.40 1.69 -10.94
C LYS A 345 14.12 0.20 -10.98
N CYS A 346 12.97 -0.25 -10.47
CA CYS A 346 12.59 -1.66 -10.51
C CYS A 346 12.27 -2.15 -11.93
N LEU A 347 11.58 -1.35 -12.73
CA LEU A 347 11.23 -1.71 -14.12
C LEU A 347 12.48 -1.80 -15.01
N ASP A 348 13.40 -0.85 -14.87
CA ASP A 348 14.63 -0.73 -15.65
C ASP A 348 15.73 -1.69 -15.15
N MET A 349 15.58 -2.26 -13.95
CA MET A 349 16.53 -3.22 -13.40
C MET A 349 16.69 -4.42 -14.33
N THR A 350 17.95 -4.69 -14.71
CA THR A 350 18.38 -5.89 -15.42
C THR A 350 19.21 -6.76 -14.50
N LEU A 351 18.83 -8.04 -14.40
CA LEU A 351 19.59 -9.05 -13.67
C LEU A 351 20.31 -9.99 -14.65
N PRO A 352 21.51 -10.48 -14.31
CA PRO A 352 22.26 -11.39 -15.17
C PRO A 352 21.52 -12.73 -15.37
N GLY A 353 21.88 -13.43 -16.46
CA GLY A 353 21.33 -14.75 -16.78
C GLY A 353 20.15 -14.72 -17.76
N ALA A 354 19.72 -15.90 -18.20
CA ALA A 354 18.60 -16.09 -19.11
C ALA A 354 17.30 -16.36 -18.37
N ARG A 355 16.16 -16.12 -19.03
CA ARG A 355 14.85 -16.54 -18.52
C ARG A 355 14.73 -18.05 -18.63
N SER A 356 14.06 -18.69 -17.67
CA SER A 356 13.78 -20.13 -17.75
C SER A 356 13.04 -20.51 -19.05
N ARG A 357 13.42 -21.65 -19.64
CA ARG A 357 12.79 -22.19 -20.85
C ARG A 357 11.40 -22.75 -20.55
N GLY A 358 10.51 -22.75 -21.55
CA GLY A 358 9.15 -23.31 -21.45
C GLY A 358 8.06 -22.23 -21.41
N ARG A 359 7.09 -22.38 -20.50
CA ARG A 359 5.97 -21.43 -20.31
C ARG A 359 6.23 -20.57 -19.05
N PRO A 360 7.04 -19.50 -19.14
CA PRO A 360 7.32 -18.67 -17.98
C PRO A 360 6.07 -17.93 -17.52
N LYS A 361 6.03 -17.57 -16.22
CA LYS A 361 4.94 -16.76 -15.66
C LYS A 361 4.85 -15.42 -16.38
N LYS A 362 3.61 -14.97 -16.66
CA LYS A 362 3.33 -13.70 -17.33
C LYS A 362 3.86 -12.54 -16.50
N ARG A 363 4.53 -11.57 -17.13
CA ARG A 363 5.02 -10.36 -16.45
C ARG A 363 3.90 -9.37 -16.24
N TRP A 364 4.07 -8.51 -15.24
CA TRP A 364 3.19 -7.35 -15.09
C TRP A 364 3.19 -6.47 -16.35
N LEU A 365 4.37 -6.21 -16.92
CA LEU A 365 4.49 -5.39 -18.13
C LEU A 365 3.83 -6.03 -19.35
N ASP A 366 3.80 -7.37 -19.46
CA ASP A 366 3.09 -8.06 -20.55
C ASP A 366 1.57 -7.77 -20.47
N VAL A 367 0.99 -7.76 -19.25
CA VAL A 367 -0.42 -7.41 -19.03
C VAL A 367 -0.67 -5.94 -19.34
N VAL A 368 0.24 -5.04 -18.96
CA VAL A 368 0.14 -3.61 -19.29
C VAL A 368 0.17 -3.40 -20.81
N GLN A 369 1.02 -4.11 -21.54
CA GLN A 369 1.07 -4.02 -23.00
C GLN A 369 -0.22 -4.50 -23.67
N ASP A 370 -0.81 -5.60 -23.18
CA ASP A 370 -2.14 -6.04 -23.63
C ASP A 370 -3.19 -4.95 -23.37
N ASP A 371 -3.19 -4.40 -22.16
CA ASP A 371 -4.12 -3.36 -21.74
C ASP A 371 -3.94 -2.07 -22.58
N MET A 372 -2.69 -1.70 -22.93
CA MET A 372 -2.38 -0.56 -23.80
C MET A 372 -2.87 -0.78 -25.23
N ARG A 373 -2.62 -1.96 -25.81
CA ARG A 373 -3.13 -2.33 -27.15
C ARG A 373 -4.65 -2.22 -27.20
N ALA A 374 -5.33 -2.74 -26.18
CA ALA A 374 -6.79 -2.68 -26.08
C ALA A 374 -7.37 -1.26 -25.94
N ASN A 375 -6.57 -0.25 -25.59
CA ASN A 375 -6.99 1.17 -25.52
C ASN A 375 -6.29 2.06 -26.55
N GLY A 376 -5.57 1.47 -27.52
CA GLY A 376 -4.81 2.22 -28.52
C GLY A 376 -3.80 3.19 -27.90
N LEU A 377 -3.14 2.79 -26.81
CA LEU A 377 -2.13 3.58 -26.10
C LEU A 377 -0.72 3.19 -26.52
N VAL A 378 0.16 4.18 -26.56
CA VAL A 378 1.61 4.03 -26.72
C VAL A 378 2.32 4.77 -25.58
N VAL A 379 3.56 4.41 -25.26
CA VAL A 379 4.29 4.97 -24.10
C VAL A 379 4.36 6.49 -24.13
N ARG A 380 4.62 7.10 -25.31
CA ARG A 380 4.63 8.56 -25.50
C ARG A 380 3.32 9.26 -25.14
N ASP A 381 2.18 8.55 -25.19
CA ASP A 381 0.90 9.14 -24.80
C ASP A 381 0.86 9.47 -23.30
N ALA A 382 1.78 8.95 -22.48
CA ALA A 382 1.83 9.19 -21.04
C ALA A 382 2.23 10.63 -20.68
N GLU A 383 2.92 11.35 -21.57
CA GLU A 383 3.31 12.76 -21.40
C GLU A 383 2.07 13.67 -21.35
N ASP A 384 1.08 13.41 -22.23
CA ASP A 384 -0.22 14.07 -22.18
C ASP A 384 -1.14 13.37 -21.17
N ARG A 385 -1.16 13.91 -19.94
CA ARG A 385 -1.99 13.41 -18.84
C ARG A 385 -3.48 13.38 -19.18
N ALA A 386 -3.98 14.33 -19.96
CA ALA A 386 -5.40 14.40 -20.30
C ALA A 386 -5.77 13.31 -21.31
N LYS A 387 -4.95 13.14 -22.36
CA LYS A 387 -5.09 12.06 -23.35
C LYS A 387 -4.97 10.69 -22.70
N TRP A 388 -3.95 10.45 -21.88
CA TRP A 388 -3.78 9.19 -21.16
C TRP A 388 -5.01 8.89 -20.30
N ARG A 389 -5.44 9.85 -19.48
CA ARG A 389 -6.61 9.68 -18.61
C ARG A 389 -7.88 9.37 -19.40
N ARG A 390 -8.11 10.05 -20.53
CA ARG A 390 -9.28 9.83 -21.39
C ARG A 390 -9.29 8.41 -21.97
N LYS A 391 -8.16 7.95 -22.51
CA LYS A 391 -8.04 6.62 -23.13
C LYS A 391 -8.12 5.47 -22.12
N CYS A 392 -7.58 5.65 -20.91
CA CYS A 392 -7.63 4.62 -19.86
C CYS A 392 -9.00 4.51 -19.19
N ARG A 393 -9.84 5.55 -19.26
CA ARG A 393 -11.07 5.66 -18.46
C ARG A 393 -12.09 4.61 -18.90
N LYS A 394 -12.49 3.74 -17.97
CA LYS A 394 -13.60 2.80 -18.13
C LYS A 394 -14.77 3.25 -17.26
N ALA A 395 -15.42 4.34 -17.66
CA ALA A 395 -16.45 5.00 -16.83
C ALA A 395 -17.61 4.04 -16.51
N ASP A 396 -18.11 4.10 -15.27
CA ASP A 396 -19.40 3.48 -14.96
C ASP A 396 -20.50 4.09 -15.86
N PRO A 397 -21.51 3.31 -16.28
CA PRO A 397 -22.63 3.85 -17.04
C PRO A 397 -23.22 5.09 -16.34
N GLY A 398 -23.42 6.17 -17.11
CA GLY A 398 -24.04 7.39 -16.60
C GLY A 398 -25.52 7.18 -16.34
N PHE A 399 -26.10 7.97 -15.43
CA PHE A 399 -27.54 8.03 -15.27
C PHE A 399 -28.12 8.89 -16.40
N SER A 400 -28.51 8.31 -17.53
CA SER A 400 -29.33 9.04 -18.51
C SER A 400 -30.74 9.26 -17.92
N ARG A 401 -31.29 10.47 -18.08
CA ARG A 401 -32.73 10.73 -17.87
C ARG A 401 -33.50 10.26 -19.12
N ALA A 402 -33.65 8.96 -19.29
CA ALA A 402 -34.54 8.31 -20.27
C ALA A 402 -34.41 6.79 -20.08
N GLY A 403 -35.46 5.96 -19.97
CA GLY A 403 -36.89 6.18 -19.94
C GLY A 403 -37.58 5.16 -19.01
N ARG A 404 -38.84 5.44 -18.68
CA ARG A 404 -39.81 4.38 -18.37
C ARG A 404 -39.92 3.51 -19.63
N ASP A 405 -40.34 2.27 -19.45
CA ASP A 405 -40.57 1.26 -20.50
C ASP A 405 -39.36 0.36 -20.76
N GLU A 406 -39.31 -0.69 -19.94
CA GLU A 406 -39.04 -2.10 -20.30
C GLU A 406 -38.79 -2.86 -18.99
N GLN A 407 -39.88 -3.19 -18.29
CA GLN A 407 -39.87 -4.30 -17.34
C GLN A 407 -40.04 -5.60 -18.15
N PRO A 408 -39.16 -6.60 -17.99
CA PRO A 408 -39.46 -7.93 -18.48
C PRO A 408 -40.47 -8.59 -17.55
N GLY A 409 -41.57 -9.11 -18.13
CA GLY A 409 -42.54 -9.98 -17.47
C GLY A 409 -42.01 -11.38 -17.19
#